data_AF-A0A9W8X4Z8-F1
#
_entry.id   AF-A0A9W8X4Z8-F1
#
_cell.length_a   1.000
_cell.length_b   1.000
_cell.length_c   1.000
_cell.angle_alpha   90.00
_cell.angle_beta   90.00
_cell.angle_gamma   90.00
#
_symmetry.space_group_name_H-M   'P 1'
#
loop_
_entity.id
_entity.type
_entity.pdbx_description
1 polymer ?
#
loop_
_entity_poly.entity_id
_entity_poly.type
_entity_poly.pdbx_seq_one_letter_code
_entity_poly.pdbx_strand_id
1 'polypeptide(L)'
;MAYLLGWKDVLRPIRDGYRHLFPSPDTGPTPEERRKQRALDRLKGFTYFDTFEQLETWTDADSDPLQRVNTPLLPRSCKKDEDMNKAQILLCHDYAGNYHDHEGTSSVGLDEEKYACEYLQYVDTLIYFSHKLVCVPPPTWTNTLHRNGVKALGTLLIEPQTPGSEKLLQHGDDGLSFPLATKLARIAEHYGLDGWLVNIEKSFPSASWDANVLTAFLRQLRLELGGSRQLIWWVSYVLLIAFLTL
;
A
#
# COMPACT_ATOMS: atom_id res chain seq x y z
N MET A 1 34.72 -8.61 8.15
CA MET A 1 33.99 -9.26 9.26
C MET A 1 32.76 -9.92 8.67
N ALA A 2 32.73 -11.26 8.60
CA ALA A 2 31.56 -11.99 8.12
C ALA A 2 30.51 -12.03 9.24
N TYR A 3 29.31 -11.53 8.97
CA TYR A 3 28.17 -11.66 9.87
C TYR A 3 27.83 -13.15 10.01
N LEU A 4 27.98 -13.68 11.22
CA LEU A 4 27.47 -15.00 11.60
C LEU A 4 25.94 -14.90 11.59
N LEU A 5 25.31 -15.49 10.57
CA LEU A 5 23.86 -15.71 10.54
C LEU A 5 23.47 -16.46 11.82
N GLY A 6 22.61 -15.85 12.63
CA GLY A 6 22.16 -16.47 13.87
C GLY A 6 21.33 -17.70 13.55
N TRP A 7 21.35 -18.71 14.42
CA TRP A 7 20.48 -19.88 14.32
C TRP A 7 18.98 -19.54 14.10
N LYS A 8 18.54 -18.36 14.57
CA LYS A 8 17.21 -17.79 14.31
C LYS A 8 16.95 -17.46 12.84
N ASP A 9 17.97 -17.15 12.06
CA ASP A 9 17.89 -16.83 10.63
C ASP A 9 17.84 -18.09 9.79
N VAL A 10 18.57 -19.12 10.22
CA VAL A 10 18.56 -20.47 9.60
C VAL A 10 17.20 -21.15 9.77
N LEU A 11 16.56 -20.99 10.93
CA LEU A 11 15.27 -21.63 11.23
C LEU A 11 14.06 -20.79 10.81
N ARG A 12 14.27 -19.54 10.37
CA ARG A 12 13.19 -18.61 10.00
C ARG A 12 12.26 -19.18 8.91
N PRO A 13 12.77 -19.75 7.80
CA PRO A 13 11.92 -20.33 6.76
C PRO A 13 11.10 -21.54 7.25
N ILE A 14 11.66 -22.34 8.17
CA ILE A 14 10.96 -23.48 8.77
C ILE A 14 9.87 -22.96 9.70
N ARG A 15 10.21 -22.06 10.65
CA ARG A 15 9.24 -21.45 11.56
C ARG A 15 8.07 -20.81 10.81
N ASP A 16 8.37 -20.03 9.78
CA ASP A 16 7.36 -19.30 9.02
C ASP A 16 6.52 -20.28 8.15
N GLY A 17 7.13 -21.35 7.63
CA GLY A 17 6.45 -22.43 6.93
C GLY A 17 5.47 -23.24 7.81
N TYR A 18 5.76 -23.40 9.11
CA TYR A 18 4.90 -24.14 10.06
C TYR A 18 3.96 -23.25 10.89
N ARG A 19 3.97 -21.92 10.68
CA ARG A 19 3.21 -20.95 11.48
C ARG A 19 1.69 -21.19 11.48
N HIS A 20 1.17 -21.79 10.41
CA HIS A 20 -0.24 -22.14 10.27
C HIS A 20 -0.66 -23.38 11.09
N LEU A 21 0.28 -24.27 11.45
CA LEU A 21 0.04 -25.47 12.25
C LEU A 21 0.09 -25.20 13.76
N PHE A 22 0.73 -24.09 14.15
CA PHE A 22 0.85 -23.64 15.52
C PHE A 22 0.41 -22.18 15.62
N PRO A 23 -0.91 -21.90 15.57
CA PRO A 23 -1.41 -20.56 15.77
C PRO A 23 -0.97 -20.11 17.17
N SER A 24 -0.01 -19.19 17.20
CA SER A 24 0.32 -18.50 18.45
C SER A 24 -0.93 -17.73 18.88
N PRO A 25 -1.22 -17.62 20.19
CA PRO A 25 -2.27 -16.72 20.66
C PRO A 25 -2.05 -15.35 20.03
N ASP A 26 -3.13 -14.69 19.57
CA ASP A 26 -3.05 -13.30 19.10
C ASP A 26 -2.60 -12.45 20.29
N THR A 27 -1.29 -12.22 20.38
CA THR A 27 -0.63 -11.36 21.36
C THR A 27 -0.58 -9.92 20.85
N GLY A 28 -1.22 -9.65 19.71
CA GLY A 28 -1.40 -8.33 19.17
C GLY A 28 -2.40 -7.50 20.00
N PRO A 29 -2.47 -6.19 19.72
CA PRO A 29 -3.40 -5.30 20.39
C PRO A 29 -4.85 -5.75 20.16
N THR A 30 -5.67 -5.63 21.20
CA THR A 30 -7.11 -5.90 21.16
C THR A 30 -7.81 -5.00 20.12
N PRO A 31 -9.03 -5.36 19.66
CA PRO A 31 -9.81 -4.49 18.78
C PRO A 31 -10.03 -3.08 19.31
N GLU A 32 -10.18 -2.92 20.63
CA GLU A 32 -10.34 -1.61 21.27
C GLU A 32 -9.04 -0.80 21.24
N GLU A 33 -7.90 -1.40 21.55
CA GLU A 33 -6.58 -0.76 21.46
C GLU A 33 -6.27 -0.34 20.02
N ARG A 34 -6.57 -1.19 19.03
CA ARG A 34 -6.44 -0.85 17.60
C ARG A 34 -7.31 0.35 17.21
N ARG A 35 -8.54 0.42 17.71
CA ARG A 35 -9.44 1.56 17.48
C ARG A 35 -8.89 2.84 18.11
N LYS A 36 -8.41 2.77 19.35
CA LYS A 36 -7.79 3.91 20.06
C LYS A 36 -6.54 4.40 19.32
N GLN A 37 -5.66 3.48 18.91
CA GLN A 37 -4.46 3.83 18.15
C GLN A 37 -4.81 4.51 16.83
N ARG A 38 -5.76 3.97 16.07
CA ARG A 38 -6.19 4.59 14.80
C ARG A 38 -6.77 5.99 15.01
N ALA A 39 -7.50 6.23 16.10
CA ALA A 39 -7.99 7.55 16.43
C ALA A 39 -6.84 8.55 16.70
N LEU A 40 -5.78 8.11 17.39
CA LEU A 40 -4.57 8.91 17.59
C LEU A 40 -3.81 9.16 16.29
N ASP A 41 -3.65 8.13 15.46
CA ASP A 41 -2.96 8.24 14.17
C ASP A 41 -3.69 9.17 13.19
N ARG A 42 -5.02 9.20 13.26
CA ARG A 42 -5.84 10.16 12.51
C ARG A 42 -5.51 11.60 12.90
N LEU A 43 -5.26 11.90 14.18
CA LEU A 43 -4.85 13.24 14.63
C LEU A 43 -3.47 13.63 14.09
N LYS A 44 -2.62 12.65 13.75
CA LYS A 44 -1.32 12.86 13.10
C LYS A 44 -1.46 13.05 11.59
N GLY A 45 -2.63 12.79 11.00
CA GLY A 45 -2.86 12.87 9.56
C GLY A 45 -2.61 11.58 8.81
N PHE A 46 -2.55 10.47 9.52
CA PHE A 46 -2.43 9.16 8.90
C PHE A 46 -3.79 8.64 8.47
N THR A 47 -3.78 7.91 7.37
CA THR A 47 -4.97 7.23 6.82
C THR A 47 -4.54 5.82 6.43
N TYR A 48 -5.23 4.83 6.98
CA TYR A 48 -5.07 3.44 6.58
C TYR A 48 -6.32 2.66 6.95
N PHE A 49 -6.46 1.48 6.33
CA PHE A 49 -7.56 0.56 6.57
C PHE A 49 -6.97 -0.79 6.94
N ASP A 50 -7.45 -1.36 8.06
CA ASP A 50 -7.02 -2.70 8.53
C ASP A 50 -7.98 -3.81 8.05
N THR A 51 -9.20 -3.45 7.64
CA THR A 51 -10.26 -4.42 7.30
C THR A 51 -11.08 -3.94 6.10
N PHE A 52 -11.64 -4.88 5.33
CA PHE A 52 -12.54 -4.57 4.22
C PHE A 52 -13.77 -3.75 4.64
N GLU A 53 -14.35 -3.99 5.82
CA GLU A 53 -15.50 -3.22 6.30
C GLU A 53 -15.19 -1.73 6.41
N GLN A 54 -14.01 -1.38 6.94
CA GLN A 54 -13.55 0.02 7.01
C GLN A 54 -13.37 0.63 5.61
N LEU A 55 -12.88 -0.16 4.65
CA LEU A 55 -12.70 0.29 3.27
C LEU A 55 -14.04 0.50 2.56
N GLU A 56 -14.99 -0.42 2.74
CA GLU A 56 -16.33 -0.38 2.16
C GLU A 56 -17.12 0.83 2.68
N THR A 57 -17.08 1.05 4.00
CA THR A 57 -17.82 2.11 4.70
C THR A 57 -17.20 3.50 4.54
N TRP A 58 -15.94 3.60 4.11
CA TRP A 58 -15.27 4.88 3.93
C TRP A 58 -15.97 5.80 2.92
N THR A 59 -16.08 7.08 3.30
CA THR A 59 -16.55 8.19 2.49
C THR A 59 -15.61 9.40 2.63
N ASP A 60 -15.70 10.35 1.70
CA ASP A 60 -14.90 11.59 1.74
C ASP A 60 -15.13 12.40 3.02
N ALA A 61 -16.34 12.32 3.60
CA ALA A 61 -16.72 12.99 4.84
C ALA A 61 -16.00 12.43 6.07
N ASP A 62 -15.49 11.20 5.98
CA ASP A 62 -14.69 10.58 7.02
C ASP A 62 -13.25 11.11 7.06
N SER A 63 -12.84 11.99 6.15
CA SER A 63 -11.49 12.55 6.13
C SER A 63 -11.39 13.89 6.84
N ASP A 64 -10.25 14.15 7.47
CA ASP A 64 -9.85 15.47 7.96
C ASP A 64 -9.04 16.20 6.88
N PRO A 65 -9.19 17.54 6.70
CA PRO A 65 -8.33 18.33 5.82
C PRO A 65 -6.84 18.09 6.00
N LEU A 66 -6.35 17.84 7.21
CA LEU A 66 -4.94 17.59 7.49
C LEU A 66 -4.43 16.28 6.87
N GLN A 67 -5.32 15.33 6.57
CA GLN A 67 -4.98 14.05 5.90
C GLN A 67 -4.84 14.20 4.38
N ARG A 68 -5.13 15.36 3.80
CA ARG A 68 -5.09 15.57 2.35
C ARG A 68 -3.79 16.22 1.91
N VAL A 69 -3.27 15.74 0.79
CA VAL A 69 -2.13 16.34 0.10
C VAL A 69 -2.51 17.72 -0.40
N ASN A 70 -1.60 18.69 -0.23
CA ASN A 70 -1.82 20.08 -0.61
C ASN A 70 -0.83 20.58 -1.67
N THR A 71 0.16 19.75 -2.03
CA THR A 71 1.14 20.05 -3.06
C THR A 71 0.85 19.19 -4.28
N PRO A 72 0.59 19.75 -5.48
CA PRO A 72 0.48 18.96 -6.70
C PRO A 72 1.84 18.39 -7.11
N LEU A 73 1.84 17.28 -7.85
CA LEU A 73 3.05 16.70 -8.43
C LEU A 73 3.74 17.71 -9.37
N LEU A 74 4.91 18.21 -8.97
CA LEU A 74 5.64 19.20 -9.76
C LEU A 74 6.41 18.52 -10.90
N PRO A 75 6.46 19.11 -12.11
CA PRO A 75 7.22 18.54 -13.21
C PRO A 75 8.73 18.66 -12.95
N ARG A 76 9.49 17.63 -13.26
CA ARG A 76 10.96 17.69 -13.25
C ARG A 76 11.47 18.34 -14.54
N SER A 77 12.49 19.18 -14.41
CA SER A 77 13.19 19.81 -15.52
C SER A 77 14.19 18.82 -16.17
N CYS A 78 13.73 17.68 -16.68
CA CYS A 78 14.56 16.80 -17.52
C CYS A 78 14.25 17.05 -19.01
N LYS A 79 15.30 17.26 -19.81
CA LYS A 79 15.21 17.42 -21.27
C LYS A 79 14.87 16.07 -21.89
N LYS A 80 13.75 16.00 -22.62
CA LYS A 80 13.21 14.77 -23.21
C LYS A 80 14.17 14.02 -24.16
N ASP A 81 15.18 14.68 -24.72
CA ASP A 81 16.03 14.10 -25.76
C ASP A 81 17.22 13.25 -25.24
N GLU A 82 17.54 13.29 -23.94
CA GLU A 82 18.61 12.46 -23.34
C GLU A 82 18.08 11.18 -22.64
N ASP A 83 16.75 11.01 -22.57
CA ASP A 83 16.07 10.10 -21.62
C ASP A 83 15.82 8.66 -22.13
N MET A 84 16.11 8.35 -23.40
CA MET A 84 15.81 7.03 -23.99
C MET A 84 16.62 5.86 -23.40
N ASN A 85 17.70 6.13 -22.66
CA ASN A 85 18.54 5.13 -22.00
C ASN A 85 18.47 5.18 -20.47
N LYS A 86 17.55 5.95 -19.88
CA LYS A 86 17.47 6.10 -18.43
C LYS A 86 16.57 5.03 -17.82
N ALA A 87 17.11 4.24 -16.89
CA ALA A 87 16.32 3.33 -16.07
C ALA A 87 15.47 4.14 -15.09
N GLN A 88 14.18 3.79 -14.97
CA GLN A 88 13.33 4.35 -13.92
C GLN A 88 13.60 3.64 -12.60
N ILE A 89 13.76 4.42 -11.53
CA ILE A 89 13.99 3.91 -10.18
C ILE A 89 12.69 4.00 -9.38
N LEU A 90 12.25 2.84 -8.92
CA LEU A 90 11.18 2.68 -7.97
C LEU A 90 11.76 2.31 -6.61
N LEU A 91 11.40 3.07 -5.59
CA LEU A 91 11.79 2.83 -4.21
C LEU A 91 10.58 2.35 -3.40
N CYS A 92 10.72 1.24 -2.69
CA CYS A 92 9.68 0.72 -1.80
C CYS A 92 10.29 0.58 -0.41
N HIS A 93 9.72 1.26 0.60
CA HIS A 93 10.18 1.14 1.98
C HIS A 93 9.03 0.85 2.93
N ASP A 94 9.25 -0.12 3.81
CA ASP A 94 8.36 -0.43 4.94
C ASP A 94 8.83 0.26 6.23
N TYR A 95 10.14 0.51 6.38
CA TYR A 95 10.78 1.14 7.53
C TYR A 95 10.17 0.69 8.89
N ALA A 96 9.98 -0.63 9.08
CA ALA A 96 9.34 -1.23 10.27
C ALA A 96 7.83 -0.91 10.44
N GLY A 97 7.05 -1.08 9.37
CA GLY A 97 5.59 -0.95 9.39
C GLY A 97 5.06 0.44 9.07
N ASN A 98 5.95 1.43 8.95
CA ASN A 98 5.65 2.83 8.65
C ASN A 98 4.64 3.46 9.65
N TYR A 99 4.15 4.66 9.35
CA TYR A 99 3.29 5.50 10.20
C TYR A 99 3.93 5.90 11.52
N HIS A 100 5.21 6.24 11.46
CA HIS A 100 5.96 6.67 12.64
C HIS A 100 5.53 8.06 13.08
N ASP A 101 5.55 8.33 14.38
CA ASP A 101 5.05 9.61 14.94
C ASP A 101 5.63 10.86 14.29
N HIS A 102 6.91 10.80 13.87
CA HIS A 102 7.60 11.92 13.23
C HIS A 102 7.18 12.19 11.77
N GLU A 103 6.44 11.27 11.16
CA GLU A 103 5.87 11.45 9.82
C GLU A 103 4.54 12.20 9.89
N GLY A 104 4.01 12.46 11.10
CA GLY A 104 2.78 13.19 11.31
C GLY A 104 2.83 14.62 10.78
N THR A 105 1.67 15.15 10.46
CA THR A 105 1.47 16.54 10.02
C THR A 105 1.72 17.57 11.12
N SER A 106 1.64 17.13 12.38
CA SER A 106 2.01 17.95 13.53
C SER A 106 3.52 17.88 13.73
N SER A 107 4.20 19.01 13.57
CA SER A 107 5.65 19.12 13.76
C SER A 107 6.03 18.87 15.21
N VAL A 108 6.38 17.64 15.55
CA VAL A 108 7.09 17.33 16.78
C VAL A 108 8.57 17.36 16.43
N GLY A 109 9.38 18.09 17.20
CA GLY A 109 10.82 18.09 17.00
C GLY A 109 11.38 16.67 16.97
N LEU A 110 12.42 16.45 16.17
CA LEU A 110 13.11 15.18 16.10
C LEU A 110 14.23 15.15 17.13
N ASP A 111 14.17 14.20 18.06
CA ASP A 111 15.26 13.97 19.02
C ASP A 111 16.46 13.26 18.37
N GLU A 112 16.24 12.59 17.24
CA GLU A 112 17.24 11.78 16.53
C GLU A 112 17.03 11.88 15.01
N GLU A 113 18.08 11.58 14.24
CA GLU A 113 18.00 11.46 12.78
C GLU A 113 17.04 10.32 12.39
N LYS A 114 16.14 10.61 11.45
CA LYS A 114 15.17 9.66 10.89
C LYS A 114 15.31 9.59 9.38
N TYR A 115 14.86 8.47 8.81
CA TYR A 115 14.92 8.26 7.37
C TYR A 115 14.06 9.28 6.62
N ALA A 116 14.66 10.03 5.71
CA ALA A 116 13.98 11.07 4.92
C ALA A 116 14.14 10.92 3.40
N CYS A 117 14.75 9.82 2.92
CA CYS A 117 15.00 9.56 1.50
C CYS A 117 15.66 10.76 0.76
N GLU A 118 16.92 11.07 1.06
CA GLU A 118 17.59 12.31 0.61
C GLU A 118 17.81 12.43 -0.91
N TYR A 119 17.85 11.31 -1.64
CA TYR A 119 18.28 11.26 -3.05
C TYR A 119 17.12 11.22 -4.05
N LEU A 120 16.08 12.04 -3.83
CA LEU A 120 14.85 12.06 -4.65
C LEU A 120 15.09 12.40 -6.13
N GLN A 121 16.20 13.05 -6.48
CA GLN A 121 16.57 13.32 -7.88
C GLN A 121 16.74 12.05 -8.74
N TYR A 122 17.05 10.92 -8.09
CA TYR A 122 17.23 9.64 -8.77
C TYR A 122 15.98 8.74 -8.69
N VAL A 123 14.98 9.10 -7.90
CA VAL A 123 13.77 8.30 -7.70
C VAL A 123 12.65 8.84 -8.58
N ASP A 124 11.96 7.96 -9.31
CA ASP A 124 10.81 8.33 -10.13
C ASP A 124 9.50 8.11 -9.38
N THR A 125 9.45 7.04 -8.60
CA THR A 125 8.28 6.60 -7.84
C THR A 125 8.70 6.05 -6.49
N LEU A 126 8.03 6.49 -5.43
CA LEU A 126 8.17 5.93 -4.08
C LEU A 126 6.85 5.24 -3.69
N ILE A 127 6.96 4.00 -3.22
CA ILE A 127 5.88 3.23 -2.61
C ILE A 127 6.07 3.29 -1.09
N TYR A 128 5.08 3.88 -0.42
CA TYR A 128 5.02 3.89 1.04
C TYR A 128 4.31 2.61 1.50
N PHE A 129 5.11 1.63 1.88
CA PHE A 129 4.64 0.28 2.17
C PHE A 129 4.30 0.12 3.65
N SER A 130 3.19 -0.50 3.98
CA SER A 130 2.93 -0.95 5.36
C SER A 130 2.19 -2.27 5.33
N HIS A 131 2.03 -2.88 6.50
CA HIS A 131 1.27 -4.12 6.69
C HIS A 131 -0.22 -3.84 6.98
N LYS A 132 -0.75 -2.76 6.42
CA LYS A 132 -2.18 -2.41 6.44
C LYS A 132 -2.84 -2.98 5.19
N LEU A 133 -4.14 -3.33 5.26
CA LEU A 133 -4.90 -3.79 4.09
C LEU A 133 -4.83 -2.73 2.99
N VAL A 134 -5.10 -1.47 3.33
CA VAL A 134 -4.86 -0.32 2.44
C VAL A 134 -4.08 0.75 3.20
N CYS A 135 -3.00 1.23 2.59
CA CYS A 135 -2.05 2.17 3.14
C CYS A 135 -2.02 3.44 2.30
N VAL A 136 -2.39 4.58 2.87
CA VAL A 136 -2.27 5.89 2.21
C VAL A 136 -1.01 6.59 2.73
N PRO A 137 -0.06 6.97 1.85
CA PRO A 137 1.15 7.66 2.30
C PRO A 137 0.79 8.95 3.05
N PRO A 138 1.44 9.25 4.20
CA PRO A 138 1.19 10.48 4.93
C PRO A 138 1.33 11.72 4.04
N PRO A 139 0.51 12.77 4.25
CA PRO A 139 0.58 14.00 3.45
C PRO A 139 1.96 14.65 3.49
N THR A 140 2.68 14.54 4.60
CA THR A 140 4.07 15.01 4.76
C THR A 140 5.01 14.35 3.74
N TRP A 141 4.95 13.03 3.61
CA TRP A 141 5.67 12.26 2.61
C TRP A 141 5.26 12.65 1.20
N THR A 142 3.95 12.58 0.90
CA THR A 142 3.47 12.85 -0.47
C THR A 142 3.75 14.29 -0.92
N ASN A 143 3.56 15.28 -0.05
CA ASN A 143 3.90 16.67 -0.37
C ASN A 143 5.40 16.84 -0.67
N THR A 144 6.27 16.16 0.09
CA THR A 144 7.72 16.20 -0.13
C THR A 144 8.10 15.56 -1.46
N LEU A 145 7.51 14.40 -1.78
CA LEU A 145 7.72 13.70 -3.05
C LEU A 145 7.24 14.52 -4.24
N HIS A 146 6.04 15.08 -4.13
CA HIS A 146 5.44 15.93 -5.16
C HIS A 146 6.27 17.19 -5.44
N ARG A 147 6.84 17.84 -4.41
CA ARG A 147 7.75 18.98 -4.59
C ARG A 147 9.00 18.63 -5.38
N ASN A 148 9.43 17.37 -5.32
CA ASN A 148 10.60 16.86 -6.04
C ASN A 148 10.22 16.15 -7.36
N GLY A 149 8.93 16.15 -7.73
CA GLY A 149 8.43 15.50 -8.93
C GLY A 149 8.54 13.97 -8.91
N VAL A 150 8.48 13.38 -7.72
CA VAL A 150 8.44 11.94 -7.47
C VAL A 150 7.00 11.53 -7.20
N LYS A 151 6.54 10.44 -7.82
CA LYS A 151 5.20 9.90 -7.57
C LYS A 151 5.13 9.20 -6.21
N ALA A 152 4.04 9.39 -5.48
CA ALA A 152 3.76 8.71 -4.22
C ALA A 152 2.65 7.66 -4.39
N LEU A 153 3.00 6.39 -4.22
CA LEU A 153 2.06 5.27 -4.28
C LEU A 153 1.77 4.75 -2.88
N GLY A 154 0.49 4.48 -2.62
CA GLY A 154 0.06 3.67 -1.48
C GLY A 154 0.15 2.17 -1.78
N THR A 155 -0.29 1.35 -0.82
CA THR A 155 -0.37 -0.11 -1.00
C THR A 155 -1.77 -0.64 -0.73
N LEU A 156 -2.20 -1.59 -1.55
CA LEU A 156 -3.21 -2.60 -1.23
C LEU A 156 -2.46 -3.90 -0.99
N LEU A 157 -2.56 -4.45 0.22
CA LEU A 157 -1.86 -5.67 0.61
C LEU A 157 -2.86 -6.76 1.05
N ILE A 158 -2.81 -7.92 0.40
CA ILE A 158 -3.54 -9.13 0.80
C ILE A 158 -2.53 -10.17 1.25
N GLU A 159 -2.24 -10.20 2.55
CA GLU A 159 -1.42 -11.23 3.18
C GLU A 159 -2.18 -12.56 3.33
N PRO A 160 -1.49 -13.70 3.53
CA PRO A 160 -2.11 -15.01 3.75
C PRO A 160 -3.18 -15.02 4.86
N GLN A 161 -2.92 -14.30 5.95
CA GLN A 161 -3.81 -14.19 7.12
C GLN A 161 -4.93 -13.16 6.96
N THR A 162 -4.99 -12.42 5.85
CA THR A 162 -5.99 -11.35 5.66
C THR A 162 -7.39 -11.94 5.67
N PRO A 163 -8.26 -11.57 6.63
CA PRO A 163 -9.63 -12.05 6.68
C PRO A 163 -10.48 -11.35 5.61
N GLY A 164 -11.44 -12.07 5.03
CA GLY A 164 -12.39 -11.48 4.08
C GLY A 164 -11.81 -11.13 2.71
N SER A 165 -10.65 -11.68 2.32
CA SER A 165 -9.95 -11.38 1.07
C SER A 165 -10.83 -11.55 -0.19
N GLU A 166 -11.79 -12.48 -0.15
CA GLU A 166 -12.76 -12.72 -1.22
C GLU A 166 -13.59 -11.47 -1.57
N LYS A 167 -13.77 -10.55 -0.63
CA LYS A 167 -14.47 -9.27 -0.86
C LYS A 167 -13.79 -8.43 -1.94
N LEU A 168 -12.46 -8.55 -2.09
CA LEU A 168 -11.69 -7.78 -3.08
C LEU A 168 -12.24 -7.98 -4.50
N LEU A 169 -12.63 -9.21 -4.82
CA LEU A 169 -13.09 -9.63 -6.14
C LEU A 169 -14.62 -9.81 -6.21
N GLN A 170 -15.34 -9.34 -5.19
CA GLN A 170 -16.80 -9.37 -5.18
C GLN A 170 -17.34 -8.34 -6.17
N HIS A 171 -18.27 -8.78 -7.02
CA HIS A 171 -18.95 -7.91 -7.97
C HIS A 171 -20.04 -7.09 -7.25
N GLY A 172 -20.34 -5.91 -7.79
CA GLY A 172 -21.47 -5.10 -7.37
C GLY A 172 -22.81 -5.68 -7.83
N ASP A 173 -23.89 -4.95 -7.53
CA ASP A 173 -25.26 -5.37 -7.87
C ASP A 173 -25.48 -5.51 -9.39
N ASP A 174 -24.66 -4.84 -10.20
CA ASP A 174 -24.67 -4.95 -11.66
C ASP A 174 -24.04 -6.27 -12.18
N GLY A 175 -23.37 -7.04 -11.31
CA GLY A 175 -22.66 -8.27 -11.65
C GLY A 175 -21.44 -8.09 -12.54
N LEU A 176 -21.01 -6.85 -12.83
CA LEU A 176 -19.95 -6.53 -13.80
C LEU A 176 -18.83 -5.67 -13.20
N SER A 177 -19.15 -4.79 -12.26
CA SER A 177 -18.18 -3.89 -11.65
C SER A 177 -17.66 -4.42 -10.31
N PHE A 178 -16.46 -3.98 -9.94
CA PHE A 178 -15.83 -4.23 -8.66
C PHE A 178 -15.92 -2.97 -7.78
N PRO A 179 -16.83 -2.90 -6.79
CA PRO A 179 -17.00 -1.69 -5.98
C PRO A 179 -15.73 -1.25 -5.25
N LEU A 180 -14.87 -2.20 -4.88
CA LEU A 180 -13.58 -1.90 -4.22
C LEU A 180 -12.54 -1.30 -5.18
N ALA A 181 -12.59 -1.60 -6.48
CA ALA A 181 -11.76 -0.92 -7.47
C ALA A 181 -12.12 0.57 -7.51
N THR A 182 -13.42 0.88 -7.56
CA THR A 182 -13.93 2.26 -7.50
C THR A 182 -13.57 2.95 -6.20
N LYS A 183 -13.70 2.24 -5.08
CA LYS A 183 -13.34 2.79 -3.76
C LYS A 183 -11.85 3.17 -3.70
N LEU A 184 -10.96 2.30 -4.17
CA LEU A 184 -9.52 2.56 -4.20
C LEU A 184 -9.14 3.72 -5.14
N ALA A 185 -9.80 3.83 -6.29
CA ALA A 185 -9.60 4.96 -7.20
C ALA A 185 -10.03 6.28 -6.54
N ARG A 186 -11.20 6.30 -5.89
CA ARG A 186 -11.72 7.47 -5.17
C ARG A 186 -10.82 7.87 -3.99
N ILE A 187 -10.31 6.90 -3.23
CA ILE A 187 -9.34 7.18 -2.15
C ILE A 187 -8.08 7.82 -2.73
N ALA A 188 -7.58 7.31 -3.87
CA ALA A 188 -6.40 7.88 -4.52
C ALA A 188 -6.61 9.33 -4.98
N GLU A 189 -7.79 9.60 -5.53
CA GLU A 189 -8.19 10.95 -5.90
C GLU A 189 -8.33 11.88 -4.70
N HIS A 190 -9.07 11.44 -3.69
CA HIS A 190 -9.45 12.25 -2.53
C HIS A 190 -8.26 12.70 -1.69
N TYR A 191 -7.35 11.76 -1.39
CA TYR A 191 -6.15 12.04 -0.59
C TYR A 191 -5.00 12.60 -1.43
N GLY A 192 -5.08 12.54 -2.77
CA GLY A 192 -4.09 13.14 -3.67
C GLY A 192 -2.82 12.29 -3.88
N LEU A 193 -2.95 10.97 -3.87
CA LEU A 193 -1.87 10.02 -4.18
C LEU A 193 -1.87 9.64 -5.67
N ASP A 194 -0.71 9.17 -6.15
CA ASP A 194 -0.47 8.87 -7.55
C ASP A 194 -0.84 7.44 -7.94
N GLY A 195 -1.48 6.69 -7.05
CA GLY A 195 -2.01 5.35 -7.29
C GLY A 195 -1.53 4.30 -6.29
N TRP A 196 -1.43 3.05 -6.76
CA TRP A 196 -1.30 1.89 -5.88
C TRP A 196 -0.26 0.88 -6.34
N LEU A 197 0.49 0.34 -5.37
CA LEU A 197 0.99 -1.03 -5.46
C LEU A 197 -0.09 -1.99 -4.97
N VAL A 198 -0.46 -2.97 -5.79
CA VAL A 198 -1.30 -4.09 -5.40
C VAL A 198 -0.42 -5.30 -5.17
N ASN A 199 -0.31 -5.75 -3.91
CA ASN A 199 0.41 -6.95 -3.53
C ASN A 199 -0.56 -7.99 -2.97
N ILE A 200 -0.74 -9.09 -3.69
CA ILE A 200 -1.64 -10.18 -3.30
C ILE A 200 -0.80 -11.44 -3.09
N GLU A 201 -0.64 -11.84 -1.84
CA GLU A 201 0.16 -12.99 -1.39
C GLU A 201 -0.71 -14.19 -0.97
N LYS A 202 -1.99 -14.14 -1.31
CA LYS A 202 -2.98 -15.16 -0.93
C LYS A 202 -3.71 -15.68 -2.17
N SER A 203 -3.92 -16.98 -2.24
CA SER A 203 -4.86 -17.58 -3.19
C SER A 203 -6.29 -17.30 -2.75
N PHE A 204 -7.17 -16.99 -3.70
CA PHE A 204 -8.59 -16.98 -3.44
C PHE A 204 -9.16 -18.42 -3.62
N PRO A 205 -10.35 -18.74 -3.08
CA PRO A 205 -10.95 -20.06 -3.24
C PRO A 205 -11.30 -20.34 -4.71
N SER A 206 -10.82 -21.46 -5.28
CA SER A 206 -10.97 -21.78 -6.72
C SER A 206 -12.41 -21.79 -7.25
N ALA A 207 -13.41 -21.97 -6.39
CA ALA A 207 -14.82 -21.90 -6.76
C ALA A 207 -15.31 -20.47 -7.08
N SER A 208 -14.58 -19.44 -6.66
CA SER A 208 -15.02 -18.04 -6.71
C SER A 208 -14.06 -17.10 -7.43
N TRP A 209 -12.96 -17.59 -8.01
CA TRP A 209 -12.05 -16.75 -8.80
C TRP A 209 -11.28 -17.53 -9.87
N ASP A 210 -10.86 -16.80 -10.89
CA ASP A 210 -9.79 -17.17 -11.81
C ASP A 210 -8.89 -15.95 -12.11
N ALA A 211 -7.85 -16.17 -12.91
CA ALA A 211 -6.95 -15.14 -13.41
C ALA A 211 -7.68 -13.99 -14.14
N ASN A 212 -8.79 -14.26 -14.82
CA ASN A 212 -9.55 -13.27 -15.57
C ASN A 212 -10.30 -12.32 -14.63
N VAL A 213 -10.87 -12.82 -13.53
CA VAL A 213 -11.55 -11.98 -12.52
C VAL A 213 -10.57 -10.98 -11.90
N LEU A 214 -9.38 -11.43 -11.49
CA LEU A 214 -8.34 -10.53 -10.97
C LEU A 214 -7.90 -9.53 -12.05
N THR A 215 -7.72 -9.99 -13.28
CA THR A 215 -7.36 -9.10 -14.40
C THR A 215 -8.44 -8.05 -14.67
N ALA A 216 -9.72 -8.42 -14.56
CA ALA A 216 -10.85 -7.51 -14.71
C ALA A 216 -10.88 -6.47 -13.60
N PHE A 217 -10.67 -6.88 -12.35
CA PHE A 217 -10.51 -5.96 -11.20
C PHE A 217 -9.38 -4.96 -11.44
N LEU A 218 -8.18 -5.43 -11.81
CA LEU A 218 -7.02 -4.56 -12.06
C LEU A 218 -7.25 -3.62 -13.25
N ARG A 219 -7.95 -4.08 -14.30
CA ARG A 219 -8.32 -3.25 -15.45
C ARG A 219 -9.30 -2.15 -15.06
N GLN A 220 -10.33 -2.47 -14.30
CA GLN A 220 -11.28 -1.47 -13.80
C GLN A 220 -10.55 -0.44 -12.92
N LEU A 221 -9.74 -0.90 -11.95
CA LEU A 221 -8.96 0.01 -11.10
C LEU A 221 -8.03 0.90 -11.93
N ARG A 222 -7.34 0.34 -12.93
CA ARG A 222 -6.47 1.10 -13.83
C ARG A 222 -7.23 2.16 -14.62
N LEU A 223 -8.42 1.83 -15.11
CA LEU A 223 -9.28 2.73 -15.88
C LEU A 223 -9.76 3.89 -15.00
N GLU A 224 -10.26 3.60 -13.81
CA GLU A 224 -10.82 4.60 -12.90
C GLU A 224 -9.75 5.50 -12.24
N LEU A 225 -8.53 5.00 -12.05
CA LEU A 225 -7.39 5.82 -11.62
C LEU A 225 -7.03 6.93 -12.64
N GLY A 226 -7.39 6.75 -13.91
CA GLY A 226 -7.11 7.69 -14.99
C GLY A 226 -5.64 7.70 -15.45
N GLY A 227 -5.33 8.48 -16.48
CA GLY A 227 -4.02 8.45 -17.15
C GLY A 227 -2.83 8.97 -16.32
N SER A 228 -3.07 9.84 -15.35
CA SER A 228 -2.00 10.47 -14.53
C SER A 228 -1.46 9.55 -13.43
N ARG A 229 -2.31 8.67 -12.90
CA ARG A 229 -1.99 7.75 -11.81
C ARG A 229 -1.45 6.41 -12.33
N GLN A 230 -0.69 5.73 -11.48
CA GLN A 230 0.00 4.48 -11.78
C GLN A 230 -0.58 3.34 -10.95
N LEU A 231 -0.72 2.18 -11.59
CA LEU A 231 -1.06 0.93 -10.93
C LEU A 231 0.09 -0.04 -11.15
N ILE A 232 0.67 -0.53 -10.06
CA ILE A 232 1.72 -1.55 -10.07
C ILE A 232 1.16 -2.80 -9.42
N TRP A 233 1.32 -3.95 -10.08
CA TRP A 233 0.92 -5.23 -9.52
C TRP A 233 2.18 -6.05 -9.21
N TRP A 234 2.30 -6.50 -7.97
CA TRP A 234 3.35 -7.42 -7.55
C TRP A 234 2.93 -8.86 -7.84
N VAL A 235 3.69 -9.53 -8.69
CA VAL A 235 3.45 -10.94 -9.04
C VAL A 235 4.03 -11.82 -7.93
N SER A 236 3.16 -12.36 -7.08
CA SER A 236 3.54 -13.36 -6.09
C SER A 236 3.60 -14.77 -6.71
N TYR A 237 4.45 -15.64 -6.16
CA TYR A 237 4.56 -17.04 -6.61
C TYR A 237 3.23 -17.80 -6.52
N VAL A 238 2.39 -17.42 -5.54
CA VAL A 238 1.06 -17.98 -5.30
C VAL A 238 0.14 -17.75 -6.50
N LEU A 239 0.15 -16.55 -7.09
CA LEU A 239 -0.65 -16.23 -8.27
C LEU A 239 0.03 -16.72 -9.56
N LEU A 240 1.37 -16.73 -9.62
CA LEU A 240 2.09 -17.22 -10.80
C LEU A 240 1.76 -18.68 -11.12
N ILE A 241 1.63 -19.55 -10.10
CA ILE A 241 1.19 -20.94 -10.31
C ILE A 241 -0.23 -20.98 -10.89
N ALA A 242 -1.15 -20.18 -10.36
CA ALA A 242 -2.53 -20.15 -10.84
C ALA A 242 -2.65 -19.73 -12.32
N PHE A 243 -1.79 -18.80 -12.78
CA PHE A 243 -1.73 -18.39 -14.18
C PHE A 243 -1.07 -19.43 -15.10
N LEU A 244 -0.19 -20.28 -14.59
CA LEU A 244 0.51 -21.33 -15.37
C LEU A 244 -0.28 -22.66 -15.43
N THR A 245 -1.29 -22.84 -14.59
CA THR A 245 -2.14 -24.04 -14.54
C THR A 245 -3.48 -23.89 -15.28
N LEU A 246 -3.72 -22.76 -15.92
CA LEU A 246 -4.83 -22.49 -16.85
C LEU A 246 -4.35 -22.61 -18.29
#